data_AF-A0ABD5Z075-F1
#
_entry.id   AF-A0ABD5Z075-F1
#
_cell.length_a   1.000
_cell.length_b   1.000
_cell.length_c   1.000
_cell.angle_alpha   90.00
_cell.angle_beta   90.00
_cell.angle_gamma   90.00
#
_symmetry.space_group_name_H-M   'P 1'
#
loop_
_entity.id
_entity.type
_entity.pdbx_description
1 polymer ?
#
loop_
_entity_poly.entity_id
_entity_poly.type
_entity_poly.pdbx_seq_one_letter_code
_entity_poly.pdbx_strand_id
1 'polypeptide(L)'
;MYHATIDPDARTLTLTERRPDPITGEEREVTINTYKLNGSPLETDFVTRSISESEDGKIHLELEADAITDLASPRADFWDEVAATLGIEYRHGNVRLNDEKSAAQNYRDFVRFLAERDYLTTEDLPIALPSATNRYIVNNAPYHQDGSEMTREEEVAEDVYIDVNASADTIGRHIKALSEQLVPA
;
A
#
# COMPACT_ATOMS: atom_id res chain seq x y z
N MET A 1 18.54 6.41 3.48
CA MET A 1 19.36 5.51 2.64
C MET A 1 18.93 4.10 2.94
N TYR A 2 18.62 3.34 1.91
CA TYR A 2 18.07 2.00 2.00
C TYR A 2 19.15 1.00 1.58
N HIS A 3 19.08 -0.20 2.13
CA HIS A 3 19.95 -1.30 1.75
C HIS A 3 19.06 -2.46 1.32
N ALA A 4 19.37 -3.10 0.21
CA ALA A 4 18.74 -4.35 -0.17
C ALA A 4 19.80 -5.45 -0.27
N THR A 5 19.47 -6.62 0.24
CA THR A 5 20.29 -7.82 0.10
C THR A 5 19.52 -8.85 -0.72
N ILE A 6 20.07 -9.23 -1.86
CA ILE A 6 19.57 -10.34 -2.68
C ILE A 6 20.32 -11.60 -2.27
N ASP A 7 19.56 -12.58 -1.84
CA ASP A 7 20.03 -13.95 -1.63
C ASP A 7 19.62 -14.78 -2.86
N PRO A 8 20.56 -15.11 -3.77
CA PRO A 8 20.24 -15.84 -4.99
C PRO A 8 19.82 -17.29 -4.73
N ASP A 9 20.34 -17.92 -3.66
CA ASP A 9 20.03 -19.30 -3.30
C ASP A 9 18.60 -19.41 -2.74
N ALA A 10 18.24 -18.48 -1.86
CA ALA A 10 16.88 -18.39 -1.30
C ALA A 10 15.88 -17.74 -2.27
N ARG A 11 16.38 -17.10 -3.35
CA ARG A 11 15.59 -16.26 -4.27
C ARG A 11 14.80 -15.20 -3.52
N THR A 12 15.45 -14.49 -2.61
CA THR A 12 14.80 -13.44 -1.82
C THR A 12 15.53 -12.12 -1.96
N LEU A 13 14.77 -11.03 -1.94
CA LEU A 13 15.30 -9.68 -1.74
C LEU A 13 14.82 -9.19 -0.37
N THR A 14 15.75 -8.86 0.52
CA THR A 14 15.44 -8.27 1.82
C THR A 14 15.79 -6.79 1.79
N LEU A 15 14.81 -5.93 2.00
CA LEU A 15 14.96 -4.49 2.06
C LEU A 15 15.07 -4.06 3.53
N THR A 16 16.09 -3.27 3.85
CA THR A 16 16.36 -2.74 5.18
C THR A 16 16.62 -1.24 5.13
N GLU A 17 16.38 -0.57 6.25
CA GLU A 17 16.70 0.84 6.44
C GLU A 17 17.34 1.04 7.81
N ARG A 18 18.30 1.95 7.89
CA ARG A 18 18.86 2.38 9.18
C ARG A 18 17.94 3.42 9.79
N ARG A 19 17.47 3.13 11.00
CA ARG A 19 16.65 4.05 11.81
C ARG A 19 17.25 4.18 13.21
N PRO A 20 17.16 5.34 13.85
CA PRO A 20 17.50 5.47 15.25
C PRO A 20 16.57 4.59 16.09
N ASP A 21 17.13 3.83 17.02
CA ASP A 21 16.38 3.07 17.99
C ASP A 21 15.58 4.05 18.89
N PRO A 22 14.26 3.84 19.07
CA PRO A 22 13.43 4.77 19.83
C PRO A 22 13.77 4.82 21.33
N ILE A 23 14.53 3.85 21.85
CA ILE A 23 14.91 3.74 23.25
C ILE A 23 16.36 4.21 23.44
N THR A 24 17.29 3.71 22.63
CA THR A 24 18.73 3.99 22.82
C THR A 24 19.24 5.15 21.98
N GLY A 25 18.52 5.53 20.92
CA GLY A 25 18.97 6.53 19.94
C GLY A 25 20.07 6.05 19.01
N GLU A 26 20.56 4.82 19.18
CA GLU A 26 21.59 4.23 18.32
C GLU A 26 21.00 3.83 16.96
N GLU A 27 21.78 3.94 15.89
CA GLU A 27 21.34 3.47 14.57
C GLU A 27 21.21 1.94 14.58
N ARG A 28 20.02 1.46 14.22
CA ARG A 28 19.77 0.04 13.99
C ARG A 28 19.24 -0.19 12.59
N GLU A 29 19.60 -1.33 12.03
CA GLU A 29 19.04 -1.77 10.75
C GLU A 29 17.69 -2.45 11.01
N VAL A 30 16.66 -1.98 10.30
CA VAL A 30 15.29 -2.48 10.41
C VAL A 30 14.89 -3.08 9.08
N THR A 31 14.49 -4.34 9.07
CA THR A 31 13.87 -4.97 7.90
C THR A 31 12.54 -4.32 7.60
N ILE A 32 12.43 -3.74 6.40
CA ILE A 32 11.20 -3.19 5.86
C ILE A 32 10.34 -4.34 5.31
N ASN A 33 10.93 -5.17 4.44
CA ASN A 33 10.23 -6.29 3.82
C ASN A 33 11.20 -7.34 3.25
N THR A 34 10.69 -8.54 3.03
CA THR A 34 11.39 -9.60 2.29
C THR A 34 10.49 -10.10 1.15
N TYR A 35 10.97 -9.92 -0.08
CA TYR A 35 10.28 -10.31 -1.31
C TYR A 35 10.80 -11.65 -1.82
N LYS A 36 9.91 -12.49 -2.35
CA LYS A 36 10.30 -13.67 -3.13
C LYS A 36 10.49 -13.29 -4.59
N LEU A 37 11.66 -13.58 -5.12
CA LEU A 37 12.03 -13.34 -6.52
C LEU A 37 11.53 -14.50 -7.38
N ASN A 38 10.31 -14.35 -7.91
CA ASN A 38 9.67 -15.35 -8.76
C ASN A 38 9.84 -15.10 -10.28
N GLY A 39 10.79 -14.24 -10.67
CA GLY A 39 11.10 -13.94 -12.08
C GLY A 39 10.30 -12.80 -12.70
N SER A 40 9.37 -12.18 -11.97
CA SER A 40 8.77 -10.90 -12.36
C SER A 40 9.68 -9.74 -11.92
N PRO A 41 9.79 -8.66 -12.71
CA PRO A 41 10.47 -7.45 -12.26
C PRO A 41 9.79 -6.94 -10.99
N LEU A 42 10.60 -6.59 -9.98
CA LEU A 42 10.10 -5.86 -8.83
C LEU A 42 9.87 -4.43 -9.28
N GLU A 43 8.64 -3.95 -9.17
CA GLU A 43 8.37 -2.51 -9.21
C GLU A 43 8.82 -1.93 -7.87
N THR A 44 9.76 -1.00 -7.92
CA THR A 44 10.39 -0.41 -6.74
C THR A 44 10.69 1.05 -7.01
N ASP A 45 10.31 1.92 -6.07
CA ASP A 45 10.53 3.37 -6.10
C ASP A 45 11.95 3.75 -5.64
N PHE A 46 12.93 2.91 -5.92
CA PHE A 46 14.32 3.08 -5.48
C PHE A 46 15.26 3.16 -6.67
N VAL A 47 16.19 4.12 -6.62
CA VAL A 47 17.34 4.16 -7.52
C VAL A 47 18.50 3.42 -6.87
N THR A 48 19.07 2.46 -7.60
CA THR A 48 20.29 1.78 -7.16
C THR A 48 21.48 2.72 -7.27
N ARG A 49 22.04 3.09 -6.12
CA ARG A 49 23.24 3.92 -6.00
C ARG A 49 24.51 3.11 -6.18
N SER A 50 24.58 1.94 -5.55
CA SER A 50 25.72 1.04 -5.68
C SER A 50 25.29 -0.42 -5.61
N ILE A 51 26.09 -1.28 -6.25
CA ILE A 51 25.92 -2.73 -6.25
C ILE A 51 27.25 -3.33 -5.84
N SER A 52 27.22 -4.24 -4.88
CA SER A 52 28.39 -5.02 -4.47
C SER A 52 27.99 -6.47 -4.24
N GLU A 53 28.94 -7.37 -4.47
CA GLU A 53 28.79 -8.79 -4.17
C GLU A 53 29.65 -9.11 -2.95
N SER A 54 29.08 -9.79 -1.98
CA SER A 54 29.79 -10.27 -0.79
C SER A 54 30.50 -11.59 -1.06
N GLU A 55 31.45 -11.96 -0.19
CA GLU A 55 32.20 -13.22 -0.30
C GLU A 55 31.29 -14.47 -0.21
N ASP A 56 30.10 -14.35 0.39
CA ASP A 56 29.09 -15.41 0.46
C ASP A 56 28.13 -15.43 -0.75
N GLY A 57 28.41 -14.65 -1.81
CA GLY A 57 27.66 -14.65 -3.07
C GLY A 57 26.33 -13.89 -3.01
N LYS A 58 26.08 -13.11 -1.95
CA LYS A 58 24.91 -12.23 -1.86
C LYS A 58 25.20 -10.91 -2.56
N ILE A 59 24.14 -10.30 -3.10
CA ILE A 59 24.24 -9.00 -3.75
C ILE A 59 23.69 -7.95 -2.81
N HIS A 60 24.53 -7.00 -2.42
CA HIS A 60 24.15 -5.82 -1.64
C HIS A 60 23.94 -4.62 -2.56
N LEU A 61 22.79 -3.99 -2.41
CA LEU A 61 22.38 -2.80 -3.12
C LEU A 61 22.27 -1.66 -2.12
N GLU A 62 22.97 -0.55 -2.36
CA GLU A 62 22.62 0.71 -1.71
C GLU A 62 21.60 1.42 -2.58
N LEU A 63 20.48 1.76 -1.97
CA LEU A 63 19.31 2.30 -2.62
C LEU A 63 19.02 3.69 -2.07
N GLU A 64 18.74 4.63 -2.96
CA GLU A 64 18.16 5.91 -2.61
C GLU A 64 16.68 5.89 -2.99
N ALA A 65 15.82 6.47 -2.15
CA ALA A 65 14.44 6.71 -2.59
C ALA A 65 14.50 7.57 -3.84
N ASP A 66 13.83 7.12 -4.90
CA ASP A 66 13.74 7.89 -6.14
C ASP A 66 12.82 9.09 -5.91
N ALA A 67 13.40 10.18 -5.41
CA ALA A 67 12.66 11.43 -5.26
C ALA A 67 12.36 12.10 -6.62
N ILE A 68 12.85 11.55 -7.75
CA ILE A 68 12.83 12.23 -9.05
C ILE A 68 11.79 11.62 -10.00
N THR A 69 11.38 10.37 -9.85
CA THR A 69 10.21 9.82 -10.59
C THR A 69 8.87 10.05 -9.91
N ASP A 70 8.84 10.31 -8.59
CA ASP A 70 7.59 10.54 -7.85
C ASP A 70 7.03 11.96 -8.08
N LEU A 71 7.86 12.98 -8.34
CA LEU A 71 7.40 14.39 -8.45
C LEU A 71 6.55 14.71 -9.70
N ALA A 72 6.29 13.75 -10.59
CA ALA A 72 5.50 13.96 -11.81
C ALA A 72 4.52 12.82 -12.13
N SER A 73 4.27 11.91 -11.19
CA SER A 73 3.24 10.88 -11.34
C SER A 73 1.91 11.36 -10.74
N PRO A 74 0.77 11.21 -11.44
CA PRO A 74 -0.56 11.43 -10.87
C PRO A 74 -0.79 10.68 -9.54
N ARG A 75 -0.09 9.56 -9.32
CA ARG A 75 -0.18 8.75 -8.11
C ARG A 75 0.53 9.39 -6.91
N ALA A 76 1.59 10.15 -7.13
CA ALA A 76 2.28 10.86 -6.05
C ALA A 76 1.45 12.03 -5.55
N ASP A 77 0.94 12.86 -6.47
CA ASP A 77 0.03 13.96 -6.16
C ASP A 77 -1.19 13.47 -5.37
N PHE A 78 -1.74 12.31 -5.78
CA PHE A 78 -2.82 11.63 -5.07
C PHE A 78 -2.44 11.27 -3.63
N TRP A 79 -1.29 10.63 -3.40
CA TRP A 79 -0.88 10.21 -2.06
C TRP A 79 -0.49 11.38 -1.15
N ASP A 80 0.07 12.45 -1.70
CA ASP A 80 0.31 13.70 -0.99
C ASP A 80 -1.01 14.31 -0.51
N GLU A 81 -2.04 14.29 -1.36
CA GLU A 81 -3.37 14.78 -1.01
C GLU A 81 -4.06 13.92 0.06
N VAL A 82 -3.97 12.59 -0.06
CA VAL A 82 -4.47 11.64 0.93
C VAL A 82 -3.78 11.83 2.28
N ALA A 83 -2.45 12.00 2.29
CA ALA A 83 -1.69 12.25 3.50
C ALA A 83 -2.10 13.57 4.16
N ALA A 84 -2.23 14.65 3.38
CA ALA A 84 -2.64 15.96 3.88
C ALA A 84 -4.08 15.97 4.42
N THR A 85 -4.99 15.23 3.79
CA THR A 85 -6.43 15.26 4.13
C THR A 85 -6.79 14.27 5.23
N LEU A 86 -6.23 13.05 5.17
CA LEU A 86 -6.66 11.92 6.00
C LEU A 86 -5.60 11.49 7.02
N GLY A 87 -4.34 11.87 6.83
CA GLY A 87 -3.21 11.37 7.60
C GLY A 87 -2.86 9.91 7.29
N ILE A 88 -3.32 9.39 6.15
CA ILE A 88 -2.98 8.06 5.64
C ILE A 88 -1.75 8.22 4.74
N GLU A 89 -0.70 7.45 4.98
CA GLU A 89 0.53 7.54 4.21
C GLU A 89 0.71 6.30 3.32
N TYR A 90 1.25 6.49 2.12
CA TYR A 90 1.77 5.41 1.29
C TYR A 90 3.27 5.50 1.20
N ARG A 91 3.98 4.47 1.67
CA ARG A 91 5.44 4.41 1.64
C ARG A 91 5.89 3.01 1.33
N HIS A 92 6.81 2.88 0.38
CA HIS A 92 7.45 1.61 0.03
C HIS A 92 6.44 0.49 -0.29
N GLY A 93 5.40 0.81 -1.06
CA GLY A 93 4.37 -0.17 -1.39
C GLY A 93 3.39 -0.51 -0.27
N ASN A 94 3.44 0.18 0.88
CA ASN A 94 2.61 -0.10 2.04
C ASN A 94 1.79 1.11 2.48
N VAL A 95 0.55 0.85 2.86
CA VAL A 95 -0.36 1.85 3.44
C VAL A 95 -0.21 1.87 4.94
N ARG A 96 0.05 3.04 5.51
CA ARG A 96 -0.01 3.32 6.94
C ARG A 96 -1.27 4.11 7.25
N LEU A 97 -2.12 3.55 8.11
CA LEU A 97 -3.34 4.21 8.56
C LEU A 97 -3.03 5.35 9.53
N ASN A 98 -3.97 6.29 9.65
CA ASN A 98 -3.91 7.30 10.70
C ASN A 98 -4.18 6.64 12.06
N ASP A 99 -3.17 6.67 12.93
CA ASP A 99 -3.19 6.03 14.26
C ASP A 99 -4.17 6.71 15.25
N GLU A 100 -4.65 7.92 14.96
CA GLU A 100 -5.67 8.63 15.75
C GLU A 100 -7.10 8.16 15.46
N LYS A 101 -7.28 7.40 14.36
CA LYS A 101 -8.58 6.91 13.90
C LYS A 101 -8.64 5.38 13.96
N SER A 102 -9.83 4.83 14.17
CA SER A 102 -10.02 3.37 14.02
C SER A 102 -9.76 2.94 12.58
N ALA A 103 -9.39 1.69 12.34
CA ALA A 103 -9.18 1.19 10.99
C ALA A 103 -10.46 1.32 10.13
N ALA A 104 -11.63 1.01 10.70
CA ALA A 104 -12.91 1.21 10.04
C ALA A 104 -13.17 2.68 9.65
N GLN A 105 -12.82 3.63 10.54
CA GLN A 105 -12.95 5.05 10.25
C GLN A 105 -11.98 5.50 9.15
N ASN A 106 -10.71 5.06 9.19
CA ASN A 106 -9.75 5.32 8.11
C ASN A 106 -10.29 4.83 6.77
N TYR A 107 -10.86 3.62 6.74
CA TYR A 107 -11.38 3.03 5.51
C TYR A 107 -12.57 3.82 4.97
N ARG A 108 -13.53 4.15 5.83
CA ARG A 108 -14.69 4.98 5.48
C ARG A 108 -14.25 6.34 4.91
N ASP A 109 -13.35 7.02 5.61
CA ASP A 109 -12.88 8.35 5.21
C ASP A 109 -12.13 8.30 3.88
N PHE A 110 -11.33 7.24 3.64
CA PHE A 110 -10.62 7.06 2.39
C PHE A 110 -11.55 6.83 1.20
N VAL A 111 -12.53 5.92 1.32
CA VAL A 111 -13.46 5.67 0.20
C VAL A 111 -14.36 6.86 -0.06
N ARG A 112 -14.78 7.58 1.00
CA ARG A 112 -15.49 8.86 0.84
C ARG A 112 -14.64 9.90 0.13
N PHE A 113 -13.37 10.05 0.51
CA PHE A 113 -12.44 10.96 -0.16
C PHE A 113 -12.32 10.65 -1.66
N LEU A 114 -12.24 9.37 -2.04
CA LEU A 114 -12.22 8.98 -3.45
C LEU A 114 -13.48 9.44 -4.20
N ALA A 115 -14.65 9.25 -3.60
CA ALA A 115 -15.91 9.68 -4.20
C ALA A 115 -16.03 11.22 -4.27
N GLU A 116 -15.62 11.94 -3.22
CA GLU A 116 -15.68 13.41 -3.16
C GLU A 116 -14.71 14.12 -4.12
N ARG A 117 -13.63 13.45 -4.51
CA ARG A 117 -12.60 13.97 -5.43
C ARG A 117 -12.71 13.39 -6.85
N ASP A 118 -13.82 12.72 -7.16
CA ASP A 118 -14.09 12.09 -8.46
C ASP A 118 -13.06 11.02 -8.88
N TYR A 119 -12.31 10.44 -7.92
CA TYR A 119 -11.45 9.27 -8.15
C TYR A 119 -12.23 7.96 -8.18
N LEU A 120 -13.45 7.96 -7.61
CA LEU A 120 -14.35 6.81 -7.60
C LEU A 120 -15.74 7.26 -8.04
N THR A 121 -16.23 6.66 -9.11
CA THR A 121 -17.60 6.85 -9.60
C THR A 121 -18.38 5.55 -9.56
N THR A 122 -19.70 5.63 -9.72
CA THR A 122 -20.54 4.43 -9.81
C THR A 122 -20.21 3.55 -11.02
N GLU A 123 -19.55 4.09 -12.05
CA GLU A 123 -19.13 3.34 -13.24
C GLU A 123 -17.94 2.41 -12.96
N ASP A 124 -17.16 2.71 -11.91
CA ASP A 124 -16.02 1.90 -11.48
C ASP A 124 -16.46 0.71 -10.61
N LEU A 125 -17.72 0.70 -10.15
CA LEU A 125 -18.26 -0.31 -9.25
C LEU A 125 -18.82 -1.52 -10.02
N PRO A 126 -18.64 -2.75 -9.52
CA PRO A 126 -18.01 -3.09 -8.24
C PRO A 126 -16.49 -3.29 -8.33
N ILE A 127 -15.79 -2.94 -7.26
CA ILE A 127 -14.34 -3.14 -7.15
C ILE A 127 -14.03 -4.33 -6.24
N ALA A 128 -13.30 -5.29 -6.77
CA ALA A 128 -12.86 -6.48 -6.06
C ALA A 128 -11.36 -6.42 -5.72
N LEU A 129 -10.97 -7.17 -4.68
CA LEU A 129 -9.57 -7.51 -4.45
C LEU A 129 -9.18 -8.62 -5.44
N PRO A 130 -8.16 -8.46 -6.29
CA PRO A 130 -7.73 -9.52 -7.21
C PRO A 130 -7.39 -10.84 -6.51
N SER A 131 -6.98 -10.77 -5.23
CA SER A 131 -6.60 -11.91 -4.42
C SER A 131 -7.71 -12.46 -3.49
N ALA A 132 -8.87 -11.81 -3.39
CA ALA A 132 -9.93 -12.23 -2.47
C ALA A 132 -11.05 -12.95 -3.20
N THR A 133 -11.37 -14.16 -2.76
CA THR A 133 -12.20 -15.08 -3.55
C THR A 133 -13.69 -14.72 -3.58
N ASN A 134 -14.21 -13.87 -2.69
CA ASN A 134 -15.66 -13.59 -2.63
C ASN A 134 -16.04 -12.17 -2.16
N ARG A 135 -15.09 -11.24 -1.99
CA ARG A 135 -15.38 -9.94 -1.35
C ARG A 135 -15.18 -8.78 -2.31
N TYR A 136 -16.22 -7.96 -2.45
CA TYR A 136 -16.05 -6.61 -2.97
C TYR A 136 -15.41 -5.72 -1.90
N ILE A 137 -14.48 -4.88 -2.34
CA ILE A 137 -13.88 -3.82 -1.55
C ILE A 137 -14.89 -2.68 -1.44
N VAL A 138 -15.45 -2.29 -2.58
CA VAL A 138 -16.50 -1.29 -2.74
C VAL A 138 -17.52 -1.81 -3.74
N ASN A 139 -18.80 -1.62 -3.46
CA ASN A 139 -19.89 -2.06 -4.33
C ASN A 139 -21.02 -1.01 -4.35
N ASN A 140 -21.89 -1.07 -5.35
CA ASN A 140 -23.07 -0.20 -5.45
C ASN A 140 -24.29 -0.72 -4.66
N ALA A 141 -24.10 -1.81 -3.92
CA ALA A 141 -25.10 -2.40 -3.04
C ALA A 141 -24.39 -3.09 -1.85
N PRO A 142 -25.07 -3.27 -0.71
CA PRO A 142 -24.49 -3.86 0.51
C PRO A 142 -24.33 -5.39 0.44
N TYR A 143 -23.87 -5.91 -0.71
CA TYR A 143 -23.68 -7.33 -0.97
C TYR A 143 -22.25 -7.65 -1.42
N HIS A 144 -21.80 -8.87 -1.11
CA HIS A 144 -20.55 -9.46 -1.58
C HIS A 144 -20.73 -10.17 -2.94
N GLN A 145 -19.63 -10.70 -3.51
CA GLN A 145 -19.62 -11.35 -4.83
C GLN A 145 -20.49 -12.61 -4.91
N ASP A 146 -20.62 -13.31 -3.78
CA ASP A 146 -21.44 -14.52 -3.65
C ASP A 146 -22.92 -14.23 -3.38
N GLY A 147 -23.31 -12.94 -3.35
CA GLY A 147 -24.66 -12.50 -3.06
C GLY A 147 -25.01 -12.47 -1.57
N SER A 148 -24.07 -12.79 -0.67
CA SER A 148 -24.27 -12.60 0.77
C SER A 148 -24.25 -11.11 1.14
N GLU A 149 -24.97 -10.74 2.20
CA GLU A 149 -24.92 -9.40 2.78
C GLU A 149 -23.53 -9.12 3.37
N MET A 150 -23.08 -7.88 3.24
CA MET A 150 -21.90 -7.39 3.95
C MET A 150 -22.10 -7.54 5.47
N THR A 151 -21.05 -7.88 6.21
CA THR A 151 -21.21 -8.16 7.65
C THR A 151 -21.39 -6.89 8.48
N ARG A 152 -20.70 -5.82 8.09
CA ARG A 152 -20.83 -4.50 8.68
C ARG A 152 -20.79 -3.47 7.57
N GLU A 153 -21.90 -3.37 6.87
CA GLU A 153 -22.09 -2.46 5.75
C GLU A 153 -22.09 -1.00 6.21
N GLU A 154 -21.45 -0.16 5.42
CA GLU A 154 -21.53 1.29 5.57
C GLU A 154 -21.65 1.92 4.18
N GLU A 155 -22.64 2.80 4.04
CA GLU A 155 -22.78 3.68 2.88
C GLU A 155 -21.90 4.91 3.08
N VAL A 156 -20.96 5.14 2.17
CA VAL A 156 -19.92 6.18 2.33
C VAL A 156 -20.08 7.35 1.39
N ALA A 157 -20.79 7.13 0.27
CA ALA A 157 -21.30 8.08 -0.71
C ALA A 157 -22.58 7.49 -1.34
N GLU A 158 -23.32 8.29 -2.12
CA GLU A 158 -24.56 7.86 -2.77
C GLU A 158 -24.32 6.60 -3.62
N ASP A 159 -25.02 5.51 -3.30
CA ASP A 159 -24.86 4.19 -3.92
C ASP A 159 -23.41 3.65 -3.87
N VAL A 160 -22.66 3.97 -2.80
CA VAL A 160 -21.30 3.44 -2.56
C VAL A 160 -21.23 2.78 -1.19
N TYR A 161 -21.10 1.45 -1.19
CA TYR A 161 -21.11 0.61 0.01
C TYR A 161 -19.78 -0.10 0.23
N ILE A 162 -19.37 -0.19 1.49
CA ILE A 162 -18.18 -0.94 1.95
C ILE A 162 -18.53 -1.85 3.13
N ASP A 163 -17.77 -2.95 3.28
CA ASP A 163 -17.79 -3.75 4.51
C ASP A 163 -16.60 -3.37 5.38
N VAL A 164 -16.87 -2.78 6.56
CA VAL A 164 -15.82 -2.42 7.52
C VAL A 164 -15.45 -3.55 8.49
N ASN A 165 -16.02 -4.76 8.29
CA ASN A 165 -15.67 -5.96 9.04
C ASN A 165 -14.33 -6.59 8.58
N ALA A 166 -13.25 -5.85 8.79
CA ALA A 166 -11.90 -6.25 8.40
C ALA A 166 -10.85 -5.81 9.43
N SER A 167 -9.72 -6.51 9.48
CA SER A 167 -8.56 -6.10 10.28
C SER A 167 -7.89 -4.86 9.69
N ALA A 168 -7.12 -4.14 10.51
CA ALA A 168 -6.36 -2.96 10.06
C ALA A 168 -5.43 -3.29 8.88
N ASP A 169 -4.75 -4.44 8.92
CA ASP A 169 -3.91 -4.92 7.81
C ASP A 169 -4.73 -5.13 6.52
N THR A 170 -5.89 -5.78 6.63
CA THR A 170 -6.76 -6.03 5.48
C THR A 170 -7.28 -4.71 4.90
N ILE A 171 -7.64 -3.75 5.76
CA ILE A 171 -8.03 -2.40 5.35
C ILE A 171 -6.89 -1.68 4.64
N GLY A 172 -5.65 -1.77 5.14
CA GLY A 172 -4.48 -1.22 4.44
C GLY A 172 -4.32 -1.81 3.03
N ARG A 173 -4.54 -3.12 2.88
CA ARG A 173 -4.53 -3.80 1.57
C ARG A 173 -5.68 -3.35 0.66
N HIS A 174 -6.87 -3.07 1.21
CA HIS A 174 -8.01 -2.54 0.44
C HIS A 174 -7.69 -1.14 -0.10
N ILE A 175 -7.19 -0.26 0.76
CA ILE A 175 -6.81 1.12 0.41
C ILE A 175 -5.76 1.11 -0.70
N LYS A 176 -4.73 0.26 -0.57
CA LYS A 176 -3.71 0.06 -1.60
C LYS A 176 -4.35 -0.39 -2.92
N ALA A 177 -5.15 -1.44 -2.89
CA ALA A 177 -5.77 -2.00 -4.10
C ALA A 177 -6.71 -1.00 -4.80
N LEU A 178 -7.39 -0.12 -4.06
CA LEU A 178 -8.21 0.95 -4.64
C LEU A 178 -7.34 2.00 -5.34
N SER A 179 -6.29 2.47 -4.68
CA SER A 179 -5.37 3.45 -5.28
C SER A 179 -4.71 2.92 -6.56
N GLU A 180 -4.34 1.64 -6.60
CA GLU A 180 -3.68 1.02 -7.75
C GLU A 180 -4.62 0.81 -8.93
N GLN A 181 -5.92 0.59 -8.67
CA GLN A 181 -6.94 0.37 -9.70
C GLN A 181 -7.52 1.67 -10.26
N LEU A 182 -7.66 2.70 -9.42
CA LEU A 182 -8.35 3.95 -9.77
C LEU A 182 -7.38 5.07 -10.19
N VAL A 183 -6.15 5.06 -9.68
CA VAL A 183 -5.18 6.13 -9.94
C VAL A 183 -4.09 5.62 -10.88
N PRO A 184 -3.91 6.22 -12.06
CA PRO A 184 -2.87 5.80 -13.00
C PRO A 184 -1.47 6.01 -12.41
N ALA A 185 -0.53 5.16 -12.81
CA ALA A 185 0.89 5.28 -12.48
C ALA A 185 1.55 6.46 -13.20
#